data_AF-A0A2D4RYI6-F1
#
_entry.id   AF-A0A2D4RYI6-F1
#
_cell.length_a   1.000
_cell.length_b   1.000
_cell.length_c   1.000
_cell.angle_alpha   90.00
_cell.angle_beta   90.00
_cell.angle_gamma   90.00
#
_symmetry.space_group_name_H-M   'P 1'
#
loop_
_entity.id
_entity.type
_entity.pdbx_description
1 polymer ?
#
loop_
_entity_poly.entity_id
_entity_poly.type
_entity_poly.pdbx_seq_one_letter_code
_entity_poly.pdbx_strand_id
1 'polypeptide(L)' 'MLATEVDWGMARSKHHHTTKELAERLGWGYAFRVEFVELGLGDPPETAEFNGVPNEHGLHGNAILSR' A
#
# COMPACT_ATOMS: atom_id res chain seq x y z
N MET A 1 -7.58 13.33 -7.62
CA MET A 1 -7.13 13.31 -6.21
C MET A 1 -5.68 12.88 -6.18
N LEU A 2 -4.85 13.59 -5.42
CA LEU A 2 -3.48 13.17 -5.12
C LEU A 2 -3.50 12.47 -3.76
N ALA A 3 -2.92 11.28 -3.69
CA ALA A 3 -2.78 10.51 -2.46
C ALA A 3 -1.30 10.21 -2.23
N THR A 4 -0.83 10.47 -1.02
CA THR A 4 0.56 10.25 -0.61
C THR A 4 0.62 9.15 0.45
N GLU A 5 1.80 8.56 0.62
CA GLU A 5 2.07 7.51 1.61
C GLU A 5 1.17 6.27 1.47
N VAL A 6 0.72 5.98 0.26
CA VAL A 6 -0.05 4.78 -0.07
C VAL A 6 0.89 3.60 -0.31
N ASP A 7 0.39 2.39 -0.13
CA ASP A 7 1.22 1.20 -0.31
C ASP A 7 0.47 0.00 -0.88
N TRP A 8 1.27 -1.00 -1.24
CA TRP A 8 0.86 -2.31 -1.68
C TRP A 8 1.70 -3.36 -0.95
N GLY A 9 1.05 -4.06 -0.01
CA GLY A 9 1.65 -5.21 0.67
C GLY A 9 2.22 -4.94 2.06
N MET A 10 2.13 -3.73 2.62
CA MET A 10 2.70 -3.44 3.95
C MET A 10 1.84 -3.96 5.11
N ALA A 11 2.43 -4.24 6.28
CA ALA A 11 1.67 -4.73 7.45
C ALA A 11 0.62 -3.72 7.93
N ARG A 12 0.94 -2.42 7.90
CA ARG A 12 0.01 -1.34 8.27
C ARG A 12 -1.26 -1.28 7.42
N SER A 13 -1.20 -1.77 6.18
CA SER A 13 -2.34 -1.90 5.27
C SER A 13 -2.88 -3.33 5.20
N LYS A 14 -2.45 -4.20 6.12
CA LYS A 14 -2.80 -5.62 6.18
C LYS A 14 -2.49 -6.35 4.87
N HIS A 15 -1.42 -5.95 4.18
CA HIS A 15 -0.97 -6.44 2.88
C HIS A 15 -1.87 -6.08 1.67
N HIS A 16 -2.81 -5.16 1.83
CA HIS A 16 -3.69 -4.75 0.73
C HIS A 16 -3.03 -3.77 -0.23
N HIS A 17 -3.61 -3.60 -1.41
CA HIS A 17 -3.27 -2.50 -2.32
C HIS A 17 -4.21 -1.31 -2.09
N THR A 18 -3.81 -0.43 -1.18
CA THR A 18 -4.63 0.70 -0.71
C THR A 18 -5.13 1.62 -1.83
N THR A 19 -4.28 1.91 -2.82
CA THR A 19 -4.66 2.77 -3.97
C THR A 19 -5.75 2.13 -4.82
N LYS A 20 -5.60 0.84 -5.14
CA LYS A 20 -6.57 0.10 -5.95
C LYS A 20 -7.93 0.07 -5.26
N GLU A 21 -7.95 -0.28 -3.97
CA GLU A 21 -9.21 -0.36 -3.22
C GLU A 21 -9.90 0.99 -3.09
N LEU A 22 -9.14 2.06 -2.89
CA LEU A 22 -9.68 3.41 -2.85
C LEU A 22 -10.28 3.79 -4.21
N ALA A 23 -9.60 3.49 -5.30
CA ALA A 23 -10.09 3.75 -6.65
C ALA A 23 -11.38 2.97 -6.95
N GLU A 24 -11.44 1.69 -6.57
CA GLU A 24 -12.62 0.84 -6.71
C GLU A 24 -13.81 1.40 -5.93
N ARG A 25 -13.62 1.81 -4.67
CA ARG A 25 -14.69 2.39 -3.83
C ARG A 25 -15.21 3.73 -4.37
N LEU A 26 -14.35 4.50 -5.04
CA LEU A 26 -14.73 5.78 -5.65
C LEU A 26 -15.30 5.62 -7.07
N GLY A 27 -15.13 4.45 -7.69
CA GLY A 27 -15.45 4.24 -9.11
C GLY A 27 -14.53 5.03 -10.05
N TRP A 28 -13.26 5.21 -9.67
CA TRP A 28 -12.27 6.02 -10.38
C TRP A 28 -11.15 5.14 -10.97
N GLY A 29 -10.43 5.67 -11.96
CA GLY A 29 -9.12 5.16 -12.37
C GLY A 29 -8.02 5.62 -11.42
N TYR A 30 -6.86 4.94 -11.46
CA TYR A 30 -5.69 5.32 -10.68
C TYR A 30 -4.38 5.06 -11.43
N ALA A 31 -3.35 5.81 -11.04
CA ALA A 31 -1.95 5.53 -11.33
C ALA A 31 -1.18 5.53 -10.00
N PHE A 32 -0.57 4.39 -9.66
CA PHE A 32 0.31 4.23 -8.49
C PHE A 32 1.77 4.30 -8.93
N ARG A 33 2.60 5.07 -8.21
CA ARG A 33 4.03 5.19 -8.44
C ARG A 33 4.78 4.79 -7.18
N VAL A 34 5.67 3.82 -7.34
CA VAL A 34 6.59 3.37 -6.28
C VAL A 34 7.60 4.48 -5.98
N GLU A 35 7.76 4.75 -4.69
CA GLU A 35 8.81 5.61 -4.14
C GLU A 35 9.87 4.77 -3.41
N PHE A 36 9.44 3.78 -2.62
CA PHE A 36 10.33 2.86 -1.90
C PHE A 36 9.92 1.40 -2.09
N VAL A 37 10.94 0.53 -2.12
CA VAL A 37 10.79 -0.91 -1.96
C VAL A 37 11.18 -1.24 -0.52
N GLU A 38 10.20 -1.68 0.25
CA GLU A 38 10.31 -1.97 1.66
C GLU A 38 10.68 -3.44 1.85
N LEU A 39 11.90 -3.67 2.34
CA LEU A 39 12.40 -5.02 2.61
C LEU A 39 11.88 -5.59 3.93
N GLY A 40 11.43 -4.71 4.82
CA GLY A 40 10.76 -5.05 6.07
C GLY A 40 9.25 -5.08 5.90
N LEU A 41 8.58 -5.67 6.89
CA LEU A 41 7.12 -5.69 6.96
C LEU A 41 6.53 -4.40 7.56
N GLY A 42 7.36 -3.60 8.25
CA GLY A 42 6.99 -2.42 9.03
C GLY A 42 7.67 -2.42 10.38
N ASP A 43 7.19 -1.58 11.29
CA ASP A 43 7.74 -1.49 12.65
C ASP A 43 7.34 -2.69 13.52
N PRO A 44 8.07 -2.98 14.62
CA PRO A 44 7.78 -4.13 15.48
C PRO A 44 6.31 -4.26 15.96
N PRO A 45 5.59 -3.16 16.29
CA PRO A 45 4.17 -3.26 16.64
C PRO A 45 3.28 -3.65 15.46
N GLU A 46 3.55 -3.12 14.26
CA GLU A 46 2.75 -3.37 13.05
C GLU A 46 2.93 -4.82 12.57
N THR A 47 4.15 -5.33 12.71
CA THR A 47 4.54 -6.66 12.23
C THR A 47 4.17 -7.77 13.21
N ALA A 48 3.81 -7.46 14.46
CA ALA A 48 3.39 -8.46 15.44
C ALA A 48 2.13 -9.23 15.00
N GLU A 49 1.17 -8.56 14.35
CA GLU A 49 -0.05 -9.18 13.80
C GLU A 49 0.24 -10.01 12.54
N PHE A 50 1.26 -9.63 11.76
CA PHE A 50 1.62 -10.23 10.47
C PHE A 50 2.93 -11.01 10.52
N ASN A 51 3.34 -11.47 11.71
CA ASN A 51 4.62 -12.13 11.90
C ASN A 51 4.67 -13.44 11.10
N GLY A 52 5.66 -13.58 10.22
CA GLY A 52 5.82 -14.73 9.33
C GLY A 52 4.98 -14.69 8.05
N VAL A 53 4.18 -13.64 7.82
CA VAL A 53 3.52 -13.42 6.53
C VAL A 53 4.50 -12.68 5.61
N PRO A 54 4.87 -13.23 4.43
CA PRO A 54 5.80 -12.57 3.54
C PRO A 54 5.18 -11.32 2.93
N ASN A 55 5.98 -10.26 2.78
CA ASN A 55 5.58 -9.10 2.01
C ASN A 55 5.73 -9.43 0.51
N GLU A 56 4.64 -9.85 -0.15
CA GLU A 56 4.71 -10.24 -1.58
C GLU A 56 5.13 -9.09 -2.49
N HIS A 57 4.86 -7.84 -2.11
CA HIS A 57 5.12 -6.66 -2.94
C HIS A 57 6.03 -5.63 -2.26
N GLY A 58 5.72 -5.22 -1.04
CA GLY A 58 6.52 -4.28 -0.25
C GLY A 58 6.73 -2.94 -0.94
N LEU A 59 5.68 -2.37 -1.50
CA LEU A 59 5.80 -1.14 -2.28
C LEU A 59 5.13 0.02 -1.55
N HIS A 60 5.91 1.04 -1.21
CA HIS A 60 5.42 2.32 -0.71
C HIS A 60 5.50 3.37 -1.82
N GLY A 61 4.54 4.28 -1.88
CA GLY A 61 4.63 5.44 -2.75
C GLY A 61 3.40 6.33 -2.78
N ASN A 62 3.12 6.84 -3.97
CA ASN A 62 2.13 7.90 -4.18
C ASN A 62 1.18 7.51 -5.32
N ALA A 63 0.00 8.13 -5.35
CA ALA A 63 -0.99 7.86 -6.38
C ALA A 63 -1.73 9.11 -6.87
N ILE A 64 -2.12 9.03 -8.14
CA ILE A 64 -3.09 9.93 -8.76
C ILE A 64 -4.36 9.12 -9.01
N LEU A 65 -5.50 9.59 -8.53
CA LEU A 65 -6.82 9.01 -8.81
C LEU A 65 -7.66 10.02 -9.61
N SER A 66 -8.37 9.57 -10.64
CA SER A 66 -9.23 10.42 -11.48
C SER A 66 -10.45 9.67 -11.99
N ARG A 67 -11.56 10.38 -12.19
CA ARG A 67 -12.77 9.84 -12.85
C ARG A 67 -12.61 9.82 -14.36
#